data_AF-A0A947J8V9-F1
#
_entry.id   AF-A0A947J8V9-F1
#
_cell.length_a   1.000
_cell.length_b   1.000
_cell.length_c   1.000
_cell.angle_alpha   90.00
_cell.angle_beta   90.00
_cell.angle_gamma   90.00
#
_symmetry.space_group_name_H-M   'P 1'
#
loop_
_entity.id
_entity.type
_entity.pdbx_description
1 polymer ?
#
loop_
_entity_poly.entity_id
_entity_poly.type
_entity_poly.pdbx_seq_one_letter_code
_entity_poly.pdbx_strand_id
1 'polypeptide(L)'
;MDRKVFLYVLRKRHERREILAFESHDEAGSEVPKGSVEPGETLVEAVRRELREEAGLHTANEPEPISTTIWRDEEQTFFRVEGSDAALDRFGHMVAGTGIDASLVYRYE
;
A
#
# COMPACT_ATOMS: atom_id res chain seq x y z
N MET A 1 -9.32 9.37 17.05
CA MET A 1 -9.81 8.87 15.76
C MET A 1 -8.61 8.39 15.01
N ASP A 2 -8.56 7.09 14.74
CA ASP A 2 -7.41 6.49 14.06
C ASP A 2 -7.43 6.90 12.59
N ARG A 3 -6.24 7.09 12.03
CA ARG A 3 -6.08 7.55 10.65
C ARG A 3 -5.35 6.46 9.88
N LYS A 4 -5.85 6.14 8.68
CA LYS A 4 -5.27 5.14 7.79
C LYS A 4 -5.07 5.68 6.39
N VAL A 5 -4.04 5.16 5.74
CA VAL A 5 -3.76 5.39 4.34
C VAL A 5 -3.96 4.09 3.56
N PHE A 6 -4.54 4.19 2.37
CA PHE A 6 -4.71 3.08 1.43
C PHE A 6 -4.06 3.46 0.10
N LEU A 7 -3.29 2.55 -0.49
CA LEU A 7 -2.41 2.85 -1.60
C LEU A 7 -2.83 2.09 -2.86
N TYR A 8 -3.40 2.80 -3.83
CA TYR A 8 -3.55 2.31 -5.20
C TYR A 8 -2.24 2.54 -5.96
N VAL A 9 -1.34 1.58 -5.84
CA VAL A 9 -0.05 1.62 -6.56
C VAL A 9 -0.28 1.18 -8.00
N LEU A 10 -0.07 2.10 -8.91
CA LEU A 10 -0.23 1.91 -10.34
C LEU A 10 1.12 1.67 -11.01
N ARG A 11 1.10 0.79 -12.00
CA ARG A 11 2.16 0.69 -12.99
C ARG A 11 1.58 0.63 -14.40
N LYS A 12 2.37 1.05 -15.38
CA LYS A 12 2.06 0.87 -16.79
C LYS A 12 2.83 -0.32 -17.35
N ARG A 13 2.11 -1.31 -17.89
CA ARG A 13 2.69 -2.46 -18.59
C ARG A 13 2.10 -2.51 -20.00
N HIS A 14 2.94 -2.32 -21.01
CA HIS A 14 2.51 -2.07 -22.39
C HIS A 14 1.49 -0.92 -22.48
N GLU A 15 0.29 -1.19 -22.98
CA GLU A 15 -0.82 -0.23 -23.13
C GLU A 15 -1.82 -0.28 -21.97
N ARG A 16 -1.57 -1.09 -20.93
CA ARG A 16 -2.48 -1.28 -19.80
C ARG A 16 -1.93 -0.66 -18.51
N ARG A 17 -2.85 -0.26 -17.64
CA ARG A 17 -2.55 0.09 -16.25
C ARG A 17 -2.93 -1.09 -15.36
N GLU A 18 -2.04 -1.41 -14.44
CA GLU A 18 -2.23 -2.47 -13.46
C GLU A 18 -2.15 -1.84 -12.06
N ILE A 19 -2.89 -2.41 -11.11
CA ILE A 19 -2.88 -2.03 -9.69
C ILE A 19 -2.21 -3.15 -8.90
N LEU A 20 -1.38 -2.79 -7.93
CA LEU A 20 -0.86 -3.73 -6.95
C LEU A 20 -1.97 -4.12 -5.97
N ALA A 21 -2.25 -5.43 -5.90
CA ALA A 21 -3.10 -6.03 -4.88
C ALA A 21 -2.51 -7.37 -4.42
N PHE A 22 -2.85 -7.78 -3.21
CA PHE A 22 -2.41 -9.02 -2.57
C PHE A 22 -3.62 -9.84 -2.13
N GLU A 23 -3.50 -11.15 -1.98
CA GLU A 23 -4.55 -11.95 -1.34
C GLU A 23 -4.57 -11.65 0.16
N SER A 24 -5.75 -11.29 0.68
CA SER A 24 -5.92 -10.97 2.09
C SER A 24 -5.75 -12.22 2.95
N HIS A 25 -5.06 -12.08 4.08
CA HIS A 25 -4.86 -13.19 5.00
C HIS A 25 -6.05 -13.37 5.97
N ASP A 26 -6.68 -12.26 6.36
CA ASP A 26 -7.77 -12.22 7.34
C ASP A 26 -9.17 -12.28 6.70
N GLU A 27 -9.30 -11.87 5.44
CA GLU A 27 -10.57 -11.80 4.73
C GLU A 27 -10.52 -12.57 3.41
N ALA A 28 -11.68 -13.07 2.94
CA ALA A 28 -11.75 -13.61 1.59
C ALA A 28 -11.70 -12.45 0.58
N GLY A 29 -10.58 -12.27 -0.12
CA GLY A 29 -10.49 -11.26 -1.18
C GLY A 29 -9.09 -10.73 -1.41
N SER A 30 -9.00 -9.64 -2.16
CA SER A 30 -7.74 -8.94 -2.41
C SER A 30 -7.67 -7.62 -1.64
N GLU A 31 -6.48 -7.30 -1.12
CA GLU A 31 -6.17 -6.05 -0.44
C GLU A 31 -5.13 -5.25 -1.23
N VAL A 32 -5.07 -3.95 -0.95
CA VAL A 32 -4.03 -3.04 -1.43
C VAL A 32 -3.13 -2.67 -0.25
N PRO A 33 -1.90 -2.17 -0.48
CA PRO A 33 -1.08 -1.72 0.64
C PRO A 33 -1.82 -0.65 1.44
N LYS A 34 -1.74 -0.76 2.76
CA LYS A 34 -2.44 0.11 3.69
C LYS A 34 -1.78 0.11 5.05
N GLY A 35 -1.96 1.19 5.79
CA GLY A 35 -1.58 1.16 7.20
C GLY A 35 -1.95 2.41 7.95
N SER A 36 -1.65 2.38 9.24
CA SER A 36 -1.97 3.44 10.17
C SER A 36 -0.99 4.60 10.02
N VAL A 37 -1.50 5.83 10.15
CA VAL A 37 -0.66 7.02 10.24
C VAL A 37 -0.07 7.09 11.64
N GLU A 38 1.25 7.10 11.76
CA GLU A 38 1.92 7.10 13.07
C GLU A 38 1.93 8.50 13.72
N PRO A 39 2.09 8.59 15.06
CA PRO A 39 2.19 9.89 15.74
C PRO A 39 3.36 10.73 15.21
N GLY A 40 3.06 11.95 14.75
CA GLY A 40 4.05 12.86 14.18
C GLY A 40 4.28 12.69 12.68
N GLU A 41 3.61 11.73 12.04
CA GLU A 41 3.72 11.44 10.62
C GLU A 41 2.67 12.20 9.79
N THR A 42 3.08 12.75 8.65
CA THR A 42 2.15 13.26 7.62
C THR A 42 1.53 12.11 6.82
N LEU A 43 0.41 12.36 6.14
CA LEU A 43 -0.20 11.32 5.29
C LEU A 43 0.76 10.83 4.19
N VAL A 44 1.57 11.73 3.64
CA VAL A 44 2.54 11.38 2.59
C VAL A 44 3.69 10.56 3.14
N GLU A 45 4.18 10.87 4.33
CA GLU A 45 5.20 10.06 5.01
C GLU A 45 4.67 8.65 5.30
N ALA A 46 3.42 8.54 5.79
CA ALA A 46 2.74 7.26 6.00
C ALA A 46 2.65 6.45 4.70
N VAL A 47 2.18 7.06 3.62
CA VAL A 47 2.11 6.40 2.30
C VAL A 47 3.48 5.91 1.84
N ARG A 48 4.52 6.73 1.96
CA ARG A 48 5.87 6.33 1.54
C ARG A 48 6.44 5.22 2.42
N ARG A 49 6.11 5.21 3.72
CA ARG A 49 6.49 4.15 4.66
C ARG A 49 5.79 2.84 4.32
N GLU A 50 4.47 2.83 4.19
CA GLU A 50 3.68 1.62 3.87
C GLU A 50 4.06 1.05 2.50
N LEU A 51 4.27 1.91 1.50
CA LEU A 51 4.74 1.49 0.18
C LEU A 51 6.07 0.71 0.25
N ARG A 52 6.97 1.13 1.14
CA ARG A 52 8.26 0.47 1.36
C ARG A 52 8.08 -0.84 2.14
N GLU A 53 7.28 -0.82 3.20
CA GLU A 53 7.15 -1.93 4.14
C GLU A 53 6.35 -3.10 3.59
N GLU A 54 5.24 -2.83 2.90
CA GLU A 54 4.31 -3.86 2.40
C GLU A 54 4.52 -4.21 0.92
N ALA A 55 5.10 -3.31 0.13
CA ALA A 55 5.31 -3.54 -1.30
C ALA A 55 6.80 -3.54 -1.71
N GLY A 56 7.73 -3.18 -0.83
CA GLY A 56 9.15 -3.07 -1.16
C GLY A 56 9.44 -1.98 -2.19
N LEU A 57 8.48 -1.08 -2.41
CA LEU A 57 8.51 -0.10 -3.47
C LEU A 57 8.89 1.27 -2.95
N HIS A 58 9.41 2.07 -3.88
CA HIS A 58 9.58 3.50 -3.70
C HIS A 58 8.80 4.23 -4.79
N THR A 59 8.57 5.52 -4.56
CA THR A 59 8.07 6.42 -5.59
C THR A 59 8.88 7.71 -5.55
N ALA A 60 9.30 8.18 -6.73
CA ALA A 60 9.89 9.50 -6.90
C ALA A 60 8.82 10.59 -7.09
N ASN A 61 7.58 10.18 -7.37
CA ASN A 61 6.45 11.07 -7.57
C ASN A 61 5.75 11.34 -6.24
N GLU A 62 5.13 12.50 -6.12
CA GLU A 62 4.31 12.81 -4.96
C GLU A 62 3.05 11.92 -4.96
N PRO A 63 2.75 11.18 -3.86
CA PRO A 63 1.48 10.48 -3.72
C PRO A 63 0.30 11.44 -3.85
N GLU A 64 -0.68 11.07 -4.68
CA GLU A 64 -1.84 11.91 -4.96
C GLU A 64 -3.04 11.45 -4.11
N PRO A 65 -3.58 12.28 -3.19
CA PRO A 65 -4.78 11.92 -2.44
C PRO A 65 -5.99 11.90 -3.39
N ILE A 66 -6.75 10.81 -3.34
CA ILE A 66 -7.98 10.61 -4.13
C ILE A 66 -9.18 11.09 -3.34
N SER A 67 -9.33 10.62 -2.10
CA SER A 67 -10.47 10.92 -1.24
C SER A 67 -10.18 10.52 0.20
N THR A 68 -10.95 11.10 1.13
CA THR A 68 -10.98 10.71 2.54
C THR A 68 -12.42 10.33 2.92
N THR A 69 -12.58 9.25 3.67
CA THR A 69 -13.87 8.83 4.22
C THR A 69 -13.74 8.47 5.70
N ILE A 70 -14.86 8.44 6.41
CA ILE A 70 -14.93 7.87 7.75
C ILE A 70 -15.62 6.51 7.67
N TRP A 71 -14.95 5.46 8.13
CA TRP A 71 -15.50 4.11 8.17
C TRP A 71 -15.05 3.41 9.45
N ARG A 72 -15.97 2.75 10.16
CA ARG A 72 -15.69 2.07 11.44
C ARG A 72 -14.93 2.93 12.48
N ASP A 73 -15.26 4.22 12.57
CA ASP A 73 -14.60 5.20 13.45
C ASP A 73 -13.12 5.49 13.10
N GLU A 74 -12.70 5.13 11.89
CA GLU A 74 -11.38 5.45 11.33
C GLU A 74 -11.51 6.47 10.19
N GLU A 75 -10.61 7.46 10.13
CA GLU A 75 -10.42 8.33 8.99
C GLU A 75 -9.51 7.63 7.98
N GLN A 76 -10.03 7.29 6.81
CA GLN A 76 -9.32 6.54 5.78
C GLN A 76 -9.09 7.43 4.56
N THR A 77 -7.83 7.67 4.22
CA THR A 77 -7.44 8.41 3.01
C THR A 77 -6.86 7.48 1.96
N PHE A 78 -7.42 7.55 0.75
CA PHE A 78 -6.97 6.76 -0.39
C PHE A 78 -6.01 7.57 -1.24
N PHE A 79 -4.88 6.97 -1.61
CA PHE A 79 -3.84 7.58 -2.41
C PHE A 79 -3.65 6.82 -3.71
N ARG A 80 -3.38 7.56 -4.78
CA ARG A 80 -2.80 7.04 -6.00
C ARG A 80 -1.29 7.21 -5.93
N VAL A 81 -0.57 6.14 -6.24
CA VAL A 81 0.90 6.14 -6.24
C VAL A 81 1.40 5.54 -7.54
N GLU A 82 2.34 6.20 -8.21
CA GLU A 82 3.03 5.60 -9.37
C GLU A 82 4.23 4.81 -8.85
N GLY A 83 4.25 3.48 -9.06
CA GLY A 83 5.34 2.61 -8.63
C GLY A 83 6.56 2.73 -9.56
N SER A 84 7.76 2.84 -9.00
CA SER A 84 8.99 3.10 -9.78
C SER A 84 9.93 1.91 -9.99
N ASP A 85 9.50 0.67 -9.72
CA ASP A 85 10.34 -0.51 -9.99
C ASP A 85 9.77 -1.39 -11.11
N ALA A 86 10.53 -1.48 -12.20
CA ALA A 86 10.21 -2.24 -13.40
C ALA A 86 10.47 -3.76 -13.24
N ALA A 87 11.09 -4.19 -12.14
CA ALA A 87 11.55 -5.57 -11.96
C ALA A 87 10.46 -6.57 -11.48
N LEU A 88 9.25 -6.11 -11.18
CA LEU A 88 8.24 -6.96 -10.54
C LEU A 88 7.41 -7.75 -11.56
N ASP A 89 8.01 -8.74 -12.24
CA ASP A 89 7.23 -9.66 -13.10
C ASP A 89 6.32 -10.61 -12.29
N ARG A 90 6.57 -10.76 -10.99
CA ARG A 90 5.72 -11.46 -10.02
C ARG A 90 6.01 -10.89 -8.64
N PHE A 91 5.01 -10.27 -8.00
CA PHE A 91 5.15 -9.72 -6.66
C PHE A 91 5.36 -10.87 -5.67
N GLY A 92 6.25 -10.67 -4.72
CA GLY A 92 6.58 -11.63 -3.68
C GLY A 92 7.37 -10.84 -2.67
N HIS A 93 6.67 -9.94 -1.97
CA HIS A 93 7.29 -9.09 -0.97
C HIS A 93 7.06 -9.71 0.40
N MET A 94 8.14 -9.80 1.18
CA MET A 94 8.09 -10.20 2.58
C MET A 94 7.88 -8.92 3.39
N VAL A 95 6.76 -8.84 4.13
CA VAL A 95 6.43 -7.65 4.93
C VAL A 95 7.54 -7.44 5.97
N ALA A 96 8.25 -6.34 5.83
CA ALA A 96 9.31 -5.94 6.75
C ALA A 96 8.77 -4.80 7.63
N GLY A 97 7.90 -5.15 8.57
CA GLY A 97 7.40 -4.25 9.62
C GLY A 97 7.59 -4.88 11.00
N THR A 98 7.43 -4.10 12.08
CA THR A 98 7.40 -4.60 13.47
C THR A 98 5.96 -4.68 14.02
N GLY A 99 4.96 -4.51 13.15
CA GLY A 99 3.54 -4.68 13.45
C GLY A 99 3.11 -6.14 13.52
N ILE A 100 1.80 -6.40 13.62
CA ILE A 100 1.24 -7.76 13.74
C ILE A 100 1.60 -8.63 12.51
N ASP A 101 1.91 -8.00 11.38
CA ASP A 101 2.29 -8.63 10.11
C ASP A 101 3.79 -8.86 9.92
N ALA A 102 4.61 -8.55 10.93
CA ALA A 102 6.03 -8.87 10.95
C ALA A 102 6.21 -10.39 10.81
N SER A 103 6.70 -10.86 9.64
CA SER A 103 6.99 -12.26 9.23
C SER A 103 6.09 -12.85 8.12
N LEU A 104 5.12 -12.11 7.56
CA LEU A 104 4.24 -12.68 6.54
C LEU A 104 4.91 -12.80 5.17
N VAL A 105 4.75 -13.99 4.56
CA VAL A 105 5.25 -14.35 3.22
C VAL A 105 4.06 -14.43 2.27
N TYR A 106 3.87 -13.42 1.42
CA TYR A 106 2.87 -13.49 0.35
C TYR A 106 3.38 -14.35 -0.80
N ARG A 107 2.59 -15.35 -1.21
CA ARG A 107 2.88 -16.25 -2.33
C ARG A 107 1.77 -16.14 -3.37
N TYR A 108 2.16 -16.06 -4.64
CA TYR A 108 1.23 -15.87 -5.77
C TYR A 108 1.40 -17.00 -6.78
N GLU A 109 0.27 -17.47 -7.33
CA GLU A 109 0.20 -18.25 -8.57
C GLU A 109 0.18 -17.33 -9.80
#